data_AF-A0A6B2XRX9-F1
#
_entry.id   AF-A0A6B2XRX9-F1
#
_cell.length_a   1.000
_cell.length_b   1.000
_cell.length_c   1.000
_cell.angle_alpha   90.00
_cell.angle_beta   90.00
_cell.angle_gamma   90.00
#
_symmetry.space_group_name_H-M   'P 1'
#
loop_
_entity.id
_entity.type
_entity.pdbx_description
1 polymer ?
#
loop_
_entity_poly.entity_id
_entity_poly.type
_entity_poly.pdbx_seq_one_letter_code
_entity_poly.pdbx_strand_id
1 'polypeptide(L)'
;VREEHRQRVVQVTTPTAQGLVTVYAGTSLREADAADETITAALAITVPLLVLTVAVVTWRVTGWVLRPVEAIRAEVAEISDRDLHRRVPVPNSQDEVARLAVTRNTTLDRLESPGIRQRQFIADASLELRSPITVLRT
;
A
#
# COMPACT_ATOMS: atom_id res chain seq x y z
N VAL A 1 -10.17 -46.26 -11.84
CA VAL A 1 -10.52 -45.03 -12.57
C VAL A 1 -10.45 -45.38 -14.05
N ARG A 2 -11.57 -45.32 -14.75
CA ARG A 2 -11.71 -45.77 -16.15
C ARG A 2 -11.40 -44.58 -17.03
N GLU A 3 -10.26 -44.59 -17.72
CA GLU A 3 -9.91 -43.50 -18.64
C GLU A 3 -10.86 -43.54 -19.84
N GLU A 4 -11.72 -42.53 -19.93
CA GLU A 4 -12.56 -42.30 -21.09
C GLU A 4 -11.70 -41.72 -22.22
N HIS A 5 -11.07 -42.61 -23.00
CA HIS A 5 -10.34 -42.20 -24.19
C HIS A 5 -11.30 -41.64 -25.24
N ARG A 6 -11.44 -40.32 -25.30
CA ARG A 6 -12.21 -39.63 -26.34
C ARG A 6 -11.43 -39.67 -27.64
N GLN A 7 -11.96 -40.39 -28.63
CA GLN A 7 -11.45 -40.40 -29.99
C GLN A 7 -12.41 -39.62 -30.89
N ARG A 8 -11.86 -38.73 -31.71
CA ARG A 8 -12.65 -38.04 -32.74
C ARG A 8 -12.45 -38.81 -34.04
N VAL A 9 -13.49 -39.52 -34.46
CA VAL A 9 -13.49 -40.28 -35.72
C VAL A 9 -14.22 -39.46 -36.78
N VAL A 10 -13.60 -39.28 -37.94
CA VAL A 10 -14.27 -38.72 -39.12
C VAL A 10 -14.42 -39.85 -40.13
N GLN A 11 -15.65 -40.06 -40.58
CA GLN A 11 -15.96 -41.02 -41.63
C GLN A 11 -16.17 -40.26 -42.94
N VAL A 12 -15.47 -40.66 -43.98
CA VAL A 12 -15.75 -40.19 -45.35
C VAL A 12 -16.05 -41.42 -46.20
N THR A 13 -17.24 -41.44 -46.79
CA THR A 13 -17.63 -42.46 -47.77
C THR A 13 -17.37 -41.89 -49.16
N THR A 14 -16.53 -42.56 -49.94
CA THR A 14 -16.26 -42.16 -51.33
C THR A 14 -16.66 -43.28 -52.28
N PRO A 15 -17.34 -42.97 -53.40
CA PRO A 15 -17.64 -43.96 -54.43
C PRO A 15 -16.37 -44.31 -55.21
N THR A 16 -16.08 -45.59 -55.34
CA THR A 16 -15.02 -46.12 -56.21
C THR A 16 -15.63 -47.01 -57.30
N ALA A 17 -14.83 -47.36 -58.31
CA ALA A 17 -15.23 -48.22 -59.44
C ALA A 17 -15.72 -49.63 -59.02
N GLN A 18 -15.49 -50.03 -57.77
CA GLN A 18 -15.86 -51.34 -57.19
C GLN A 18 -16.99 -51.26 -56.13
N GLY A 19 -17.56 -50.07 -55.87
CA GLY A 19 -18.63 -49.88 -54.89
C GLY A 19 -18.36 -48.74 -53.90
N LEU A 20 -19.22 -48.60 -52.89
CA LEU A 20 -19.02 -47.62 -51.82
C LEU A 20 -17.99 -48.14 -50.82
N VAL A 21 -16.89 -47.43 -50.64
CA VAL A 21 -15.89 -47.75 -49.62
C VAL A 21 -15.92 -46.67 -48.54
N THR A 22 -15.98 -47.13 -47.29
CA THR A 22 -15.95 -46.28 -46.10
C THR A 22 -14.53 -46.26 -45.54
N VAL A 23 -13.90 -45.08 -45.50
CA VAL A 23 -12.58 -44.89 -44.89
C VAL A 23 -12.77 -44.26 -43.51
N TYR A 24 -12.19 -44.89 -42.48
CA TYR A 24 -12.15 -44.36 -41.11
C TYR A 24 -10.79 -43.70 -40.87
N ALA A 25 -10.79 -42.39 -40.59
CA ALA A 25 -9.61 -41.68 -40.11
C ALA A 25 -9.83 -41.27 -38.65
N GLY A 26 -9.03 -41.84 -37.75
CA GLY A 26 -9.00 -41.47 -36.33
C GLY A 26 -7.70 -40.74 -36.02
N THR A 27 -7.78 -39.49 -35.60
CA THR A 27 -6.66 -38.77 -35.00
C THR A 27 -6.74 -38.94 -33.49
N SER A 28 -5.66 -39.43 -32.88
CA SER A 28 -5.56 -39.57 -31.43
C SER A 28 -5.34 -38.19 -30.80
N LEU A 29 -6.21 -37.78 -29.88
CA LEU A 29 -6.08 -36.53 -29.10
C LEU A 29 -4.89 -36.53 -28.11
N ARG A 30 -4.04 -37.57 -28.09
CA ARG A 30 -2.89 -37.68 -27.17
C ARG A 30 -1.90 -36.52 -27.25
N GLU A 31 -1.77 -35.88 -28.41
CA GLU A 31 -0.91 -34.69 -28.57
C GLU A 31 -1.50 -33.43 -27.91
N ALA A 32 -2.83 -33.37 -27.77
CA ALA A 32 -3.50 -32.29 -27.03
C ALA A 32 -3.46 -32.53 -25.51
N ASP A 33 -3.67 -33.77 -25.05
CA ASP A 33 -3.67 -34.09 -23.61
C ASP A 33 -2.26 -33.94 -22.98
N ALA A 34 -1.19 -34.31 -23.71
CA ALA A 34 0.19 -34.16 -23.23
C ALA A 34 0.65 -32.68 -23.19
N ALA A 35 0.13 -31.86 -24.10
CA ALA A 35 0.34 -30.41 -24.08
C ALA A 35 -0.39 -29.76 -22.88
N ASP A 36 -1.58 -30.24 -22.55
CA ASP A 36 -2.39 -29.75 -21.43
C ASP A 36 -1.73 -30.00 -20.06
N GLU A 37 -1.10 -31.16 -19.85
CA GLU A 37 -0.48 -31.49 -18.56
C GLU A 37 0.76 -30.62 -18.29
N THR A 38 1.58 -30.38 -19.31
CA THR A 38 2.77 -29.52 -19.20
C THR A 38 2.39 -28.06 -18.94
N ILE A 39 1.36 -27.55 -19.63
CA ILE A 39 0.85 -26.18 -19.45
C ILE A 39 0.23 -26.04 -18.05
N THR A 40 -0.56 -27.03 -17.62
CA THR A 40 -1.19 -27.03 -16.29
C THR A 40 -0.15 -27.05 -15.18
N ALA A 41 0.89 -27.89 -15.28
CA ALA A 41 1.98 -27.94 -14.30
C ALA A 41 2.78 -26.64 -14.27
N ALA A 42 3.09 -26.06 -15.44
CA ALA A 42 3.77 -24.78 -15.53
C ALA A 42 2.96 -23.64 -14.90
N LEU A 43 1.65 -23.59 -15.15
CA LEU A 43 0.74 -22.60 -14.55
C LEU A 43 0.61 -22.79 -13.03
N ALA A 44 0.50 -24.03 -12.56
CA ALA A 44 0.39 -24.36 -11.14
C ALA A 44 1.60 -23.87 -10.31
N ILE A 45 2.77 -23.74 -10.92
CA ILE A 45 3.97 -23.20 -10.28
C ILE A 45 4.10 -21.69 -10.54
N THR A 46 3.94 -21.27 -11.79
CA THR A 46 4.22 -19.89 -12.21
C THR A 46 3.21 -18.91 -11.62
N VAL A 47 1.93 -19.26 -11.56
CA VAL A 47 0.88 -18.36 -11.03
C VAL A 47 1.10 -18.08 -9.54
N PRO A 48 1.24 -19.07 -8.64
CA PRO A 48 1.53 -18.80 -7.24
C PRO A 48 2.86 -18.05 -7.04
N LEU A 49 3.89 -18.39 -7.82
CA LEU A 49 5.19 -17.70 -7.75
C LEU A 49 5.05 -16.21 -8.11
N LEU A 50 4.30 -15.89 -9.16
CA LEU A 50 4.02 -14.52 -9.56
C LEU A 50 3.20 -13.77 -8.49
N VAL A 51 2.14 -14.39 -7.98
CA VAL A 51 1.32 -13.81 -6.89
C VAL A 51 2.18 -13.54 -5.65
N LEU A 52 3.02 -14.48 -5.25
CA LEU A 52 3.91 -14.33 -4.10
C LEU A 52 4.92 -13.20 -4.33
N THR A 53 5.49 -13.12 -5.53
CA THR A 53 6.41 -12.04 -5.91
C THR A 53 5.73 -10.68 -5.80
N VAL A 54 4.52 -10.52 -6.37
CA VAL A 54 3.75 -9.29 -6.29
C VAL A 54 3.39 -8.96 -4.84
N ALA A 55 2.99 -9.94 -4.05
CA ALA A 55 2.65 -9.75 -2.63
C ALA A 55 3.87 -9.25 -1.82
N VAL A 56 5.04 -9.88 -2.03
CA VAL A 56 6.29 -9.48 -1.35
C VAL A 56 6.72 -8.09 -1.75
N VAL A 57 6.68 -7.77 -3.05
CA VAL A 57 7.03 -6.42 -3.56
C VAL A 57 6.06 -5.38 -2.99
N THR A 58 4.76 -5.63 -3.05
CA THR A 58 3.73 -4.72 -2.54
C THR A 58 3.90 -4.48 -1.04
N TRP A 59 4.15 -5.53 -0.26
CA TRP A 59 4.36 -5.42 1.19
C TRP A 59 5.64 -4.63 1.51
N ARG A 60 6.74 -4.90 0.79
CA ARG A 60 8.01 -4.17 0.95
C ARG A 60 7.88 -2.70 0.59
N VAL A 61 7.27 -2.38 -0.55
CA VAL A 61 7.08 -1.01 -1.04
C VAL A 61 6.15 -0.25 -0.13
N THR A 62 4.98 -0.81 0.21
CA THR A 62 4.02 -0.16 1.12
C THR A 62 4.64 0.15 2.48
N GLY A 63 5.35 -0.81 3.07
CA GLY A 63 6.04 -0.61 4.34
C GLY A 63 7.12 0.48 4.26
N TRP A 64 7.83 0.58 3.14
CA TRP A 64 8.84 1.62 2.93
C TRP A 64 8.21 3.00 2.73
N VAL A 65 7.15 3.10 1.93
CA VAL A 65 6.45 4.36 1.64
C VAL A 65 5.75 4.93 2.88
N LEU A 66 5.24 4.08 3.79
CA LEU A 66 4.56 4.53 5.00
C LEU A 66 5.50 4.87 6.18
N ARG A 67 6.76 4.44 6.14
CA ARG A 67 7.75 4.71 7.21
C ARG A 67 7.90 6.21 7.56
N PRO A 68 8.04 7.13 6.59
CA PRO A 68 8.17 8.56 6.88
C PRO A 68 6.92 9.15 7.56
N VAL A 69 5.73 8.65 7.20
CA VAL A 69 4.47 9.08 7.82
C VAL A 69 4.44 8.68 9.30
N GLU A 70 4.86 7.47 9.64
CA GLU A 70 4.93 7.02 11.03
C GLU A 70 5.97 7.81 11.84
N ALA A 71 7.11 8.16 11.23
CA ALA A 71 8.11 9.03 11.86
C ALA A 71 7.54 10.42 12.17
N ILE A 72 6.80 11.02 11.23
CA ILE A 72 6.09 12.28 11.46
C ILE A 72 5.06 12.14 12.58
N ARG A 73 4.25 11.07 12.56
CA ARG A 73 3.22 10.80 13.57
C ARG A 73 3.83 10.66 14.97
N ALA A 74 4.92 9.89 15.09
CA ALA A 74 5.61 9.66 16.35
C ALA A 74 6.18 10.96 16.92
N GLU A 75 6.87 11.75 16.08
CA GLU A 75 7.43 13.04 16.50
C GLU A 75 6.34 14.00 16.98
N VAL A 76 5.23 14.04 16.24
CA VAL A 76 4.06 14.83 16.60
C VAL A 76 3.44 14.41 17.93
N ALA A 77 3.39 13.11 18.21
CA ALA A 77 2.81 12.58 19.45
C ALA A 77 3.66 12.96 20.69
N GLU A 78 4.96 13.20 20.51
CA GLU A 78 5.85 13.64 21.58
C GLU A 78 5.82 15.15 21.82
N ILE A 79 5.43 15.96 20.82
CA ILE A 79 5.38 17.42 20.97
C ILE A 79 4.21 17.81 21.88
N SER A 80 4.53 18.39 23.04
CA SER A 80 3.58 18.93 24.01
C SER A 80 3.46 20.46 23.91
N ASP A 81 2.44 21.06 24.56
CA ASP A 81 2.27 22.52 24.68
C ASP A 81 3.44 23.25 25.34
N ARG A 82 4.35 22.53 25.99
CA ARG A 82 5.56 23.10 26.59
C ARG A 82 6.75 23.13 25.63
N ASP A 83 6.71 22.31 24.57
CA ASP A 83 7.84 22.05 23.69
C ASP A 83 7.51 22.35 22.21
N LEU A 84 6.66 23.35 21.98
CA LEU A 84 6.26 23.80 20.65
C LEU A 84 7.41 24.34 19.79
N HIS A 85 8.62 24.50 20.34
CA HIS A 85 9.85 24.85 19.61
C HIS A 85 10.45 23.65 18.87
N ARG A 86 10.10 22.41 19.26
CA ARG A 86 10.48 21.19 18.55
C ARG A 86 9.74 21.13 17.21
N ARG A 87 10.39 20.62 16.18
CA ARG A 87 9.86 20.58 14.80
C ARG A 87 9.88 19.16 14.27
N VAL A 88 8.90 18.86 13.41
CA VAL A 88 8.82 17.59 12.71
C VAL A 88 9.89 17.57 11.61
N PRO A 89 10.69 16.49 11.49
CA PRO A 89 11.67 16.37 10.43
C PRO A 89 11.00 16.36 9.06
N VAL A 90 11.46 17.23 8.16
CA VAL A 90 10.98 17.29 6.77
C VAL A 90 11.82 16.30 5.95
N PRO A 91 11.23 15.24 5.39
CA PRO A 91 11.96 14.34 4.50
C PRO A 91 12.50 15.09 3.28
N ASN A 92 13.65 14.66 2.75
CA ASN A 92 14.21 15.22 1.51
C ASN A 92 13.42 14.80 0.25
N SER A 93 12.35 14.01 0.39
CA SER A 93 11.44 13.69 -0.71
C SER A 93 10.64 14.94 -1.10
N GLN A 94 10.39 15.15 -2.39
CA GLN A 94 9.56 16.26 -2.87
C GLN A 94 8.10 15.82 -3.10
N ASP A 95 7.59 14.97 -2.21
CA ASP A 95 6.28 14.33 -2.33
C ASP A 95 5.24 14.93 -1.37
N GLU A 96 4.05 14.33 -1.36
CA GLU A 96 2.92 14.68 -0.49
C GLU A 96 3.31 14.67 0.99
N VAL A 97 4.22 13.78 1.40
CA VAL A 97 4.62 13.59 2.79
C VAL A 97 5.48 14.75 3.26
N ALA A 98 6.40 15.24 2.43
CA ALA A 98 7.16 16.44 2.74
C ALA A 98 6.28 17.70 2.83
N ARG A 99 5.29 17.84 1.94
CA ARG A 99 4.31 18.95 2.04
C ARG A 99 3.50 18.89 3.34
N LEU A 100 3.13 17.69 3.79
CA LEU A 100 2.46 17.49 5.07
C LEU A 100 3.35 17.90 6.24
N ALA A 101 4.62 17.49 6.24
CA ALA A 101 5.59 17.86 7.29
C ALA A 101 5.76 19.39 7.38
N VAL A 102 5.87 20.09 6.24
CA VAL A 102 5.94 21.56 6.19
C VAL A 102 4.67 22.20 6.74
N THR A 103 3.49 21.71 6.35
CA THR A 103 2.21 22.22 6.84
C THR A 103 2.07 22.03 8.36
N ARG A 104 2.49 20.87 8.88
CA ARG A 104 2.51 20.55 10.31
C ARG A 104 3.39 21.55 11.09
N ASN A 105 4.60 21.81 10.60
CA ASN A 105 5.50 22.79 11.21
C ASN A 105 4.90 24.20 11.18
N THR A 106 4.22 24.58 10.10
CA THR A 106 3.52 25.88 10.01
C THR A 106 2.41 25.99 11.07
N THR A 107 1.70 24.91 11.38
CA THR A 107 0.72 24.89 12.49
C THR A 107 1.41 25.04 13.85
N LEU A 108 2.56 24.38 14.07
CA LEU A 108 3.34 24.54 15.31
C LEU A 108 3.82 25.98 15.50
N ASP A 109 4.32 26.64 14.44
CA ASP A 109 4.75 28.05 14.48
C ASP A 109 3.61 28.98 14.91
N ARG A 110 2.38 28.69 14.46
CA ARG A 110 1.17 29.45 14.83
C ARG A 110 0.75 29.24 16.28
N LEU A 111 1.07 28.10 16.90
CA LEU A 111 0.77 27.83 18.31
C LEU A 111 1.83 28.43 19.26
N GLU A 112 3.07 28.50 18.81
CA GLU A 112 4.17 29.12 19.58
C GLU A 112 3.98 30.64 19.74
N SER A 113 3.52 31.32 18.69
CA SER A 113 3.40 32.79 18.66
C SER A 113 2.39 33.43 19.64
N PRO A 114 1.22 32.83 19.95
CA PRO A 114 0.28 33.34 20.97
C PRO A 114 0.63 32.90 22.39
N GLY A 115 1.20 31.71 22.57
CA GLY A 115 1.48 31.13 23.89
C GLY A 115 2.48 31.93 24.73
N ILE A 116 3.49 32.53 24.08
CA ILE A 116 4.51 33.36 24.76
C ILE A 116 3.88 34.66 25.31
N ARG A 117 3.07 35.35 24.49
CA ARG A 117 2.41 36.61 24.88
C ARG A 117 1.37 36.41 25.97
N GLN A 118 0.63 35.30 25.93
CA GLN A 118 -0.39 35.02 26.94
C GLN A 118 0.23 34.69 28.30
N ARG A 119 1.38 34.00 28.35
CA ARG A 119 2.11 33.76 29.61
C ARG A 119 2.69 35.05 30.19
N GLN A 120 3.25 35.93 29.36
CA GLN A 120 3.75 37.23 29.79
C GLN A 120 2.63 38.12 30.35
N PHE A 121 1.47 38.17 29.69
CA PHE A 121 0.34 38.96 30.17
C PHE A 121 -0.20 38.48 31.53
N ILE A 122 -0.29 37.16 31.76
CA ILE A 122 -0.70 36.61 33.06
C ILE A 122 0.35 36.90 34.14
N ALA A 123 1.64 36.82 33.80
CA ALA A 123 2.73 37.14 34.72
C ALA A 123 2.71 38.62 35.11
N ASP A 124 2.55 39.53 34.14
CA ASP A 124 2.50 40.97 34.37
C ASP A 124 1.23 41.37 35.16
N ALA A 125 0.07 40.80 34.86
CA ALA A 125 -1.15 41.03 35.63
C ALA A 125 -1.00 40.57 37.10
N SER A 126 -0.29 39.47 37.34
CA SER A 126 -0.01 38.99 38.70
C SER A 126 0.95 39.92 39.47
N LEU A 127 1.84 40.61 38.76
CA LEU A 127 2.74 41.61 39.33
C LEU A 127 1.99 42.93 39.61
N GLU A 128 1.12 43.37 38.71
CA GLU A 128 0.30 44.58 38.90
C GLU A 128 -0.77 44.43 39.98
N LEU A 129 -1.31 43.23 40.22
CA LEU A 129 -2.27 42.97 41.31
C LEU A 129 -1.61 42.84 42.69
N ARG A 130 -0.30 42.58 42.76
CA ARG A 130 0.46 42.55 44.02
C ARG A 130 0.81 43.96 44.51
N SER A 131 0.98 44.92 43.61
CA SER A 131 1.32 46.31 43.92
C SER A 131 0.21 47.18 44.57
N PRO A 132 -1.13 46.98 44.40
CA PRO A 132 -2.12 47.94 44.88
C PRO A 132 -2.71 47.57 46.25
N ILE A 133 -2.55 46.33 46.73
CA ILE A 133 -3.07 45.91 48.05
C ILE A 133 -2.32 46.55 49.22
N THR A 134 -1.11 47.10 48.98
CA THR A 134 -0.36 47.86 49.99
C THR A 134 -0.94 49.25 50.22
N VAL A 135 -1.67 49.84 49.26
CA VAL A 135 -2.19 51.21 49.36
C VAL A 135 -3.54 51.27 50.08
N LEU A 136 -4.29 50.16 50.16
CA LEU A 136 -5.59 50.09 50.85
C LEU A 136 -5.51 49.67 52.33
N ARG A 137 -4.30 49.57 52.92
CA ARG A 137 -4.11 49.11 54.31
C ARG A 137 -3.53 50.16 55.27
N THR A 138 -3.51 51.43 54.88
CA THR A 138 -3.19 52.59 55.72
C THR A 138 -4.26 53.65 55.54
#